data_AF-I4D2M7-F1
#
_entry.id   AF-I4D2M7-F1
#
_cell.length_a   1.000
_cell.length_b   1.000
_cell.length_c   1.000
_cell.angle_alpha   90.00
_cell.angle_beta   90.00
_cell.angle_gamma   90.00
#
_symmetry.space_group_name_H-M   'P 1'
#
loop_
_entity.id
_entity.type
_entity.pdbx_description
1 polymer ?
#
loop_
_entity_poly.entity_id
_entity_poly.type
_entity_poly.pdbx_seq_one_letter_code
_entity_poly.pdbx_strand_id
1 'polypeptide(L)'
;MSLKPRRIYTEEWSPSEEQINSIFPLDKITSEIGRNPDIKVFRDEEVKAKYPAQFNISVQARAYNLGLVELLHEYYETNKTKPELEDLLGVKLPQILWEDNLGYEDKLISLHITKLNKQEIFINDIVLVKNEDFDILSDEIIAQVLNNLQIFAKEQGARYLSGYAANRSTLAIFKGMGFQEDRRENMGNDYLWKIAVVTGEQLPFYTEL
;
A
#
# COMPACT_ATOMS: atom_id res chain seq x y z
N MET A 1 -17.77 23.04 -21.67
CA MET A 1 -17.61 23.27 -20.22
C MET A 1 -16.13 23.14 -19.90
N SER A 2 -15.47 24.16 -19.34
CA SER A 2 -14.08 23.99 -18.91
C SER A 2 -14.07 23.12 -17.66
N LEU A 3 -13.41 21.97 -17.74
CA LEU A 3 -13.10 21.14 -16.59
C LEU A 3 -12.17 21.96 -15.70
N LYS A 4 -12.70 22.58 -14.64
CA LYS A 4 -11.86 23.16 -13.61
C LYS A 4 -11.07 21.99 -12.99
N PRO A 5 -9.73 22.05 -12.95
CA PRO A 5 -8.95 21.02 -12.26
C PRO A 5 -9.49 20.91 -10.82
N ARG A 6 -9.94 19.69 -10.46
CA ARG A 6 -10.30 19.39 -9.06
C ARG A 6 -9.04 19.59 -8.22
N ARG A 7 -9.21 20.19 -7.03
CA ARG A 7 -8.10 20.58 -6.15
C ARG A 7 -7.09 19.44 -6.03
N ILE A 8 -5.83 19.79 -6.29
CA ILE A 8 -4.66 18.98 -5.94
C ILE A 8 -4.68 18.85 -4.41
N TYR A 9 -4.90 17.64 -3.90
CA TYR A 9 -4.79 17.37 -2.48
C TYR A 9 -3.32 17.09 -2.19
N THR A 10 -2.68 18.01 -1.46
CA THR A 10 -1.39 17.78 -0.85
C THR A 10 -1.66 17.43 0.61
N GLU A 11 -1.48 16.16 0.96
CA GLU A 11 -1.42 15.75 2.37
C GLU A 11 0.03 15.80 2.80
N GLU A 12 0.29 16.30 4.02
CA GLU A 12 1.60 16.16 4.65
C GLU A 12 1.52 15.00 5.65
N TRP A 13 2.57 14.18 5.70
CA TRP A 13 2.59 13.02 6.58
C TRP A 13 3.94 12.86 7.28
N SER A 14 3.95 13.12 8.58
CA SER A 14 5.16 13.09 9.40
C SER A 14 5.00 12.21 10.65
N PRO A 15 4.80 10.89 10.52
CA PRO A 15 4.85 9.99 11.69
C PRO A 15 6.19 10.05 12.40
N SER A 16 6.17 9.90 13.72
CA SER A 16 7.39 9.82 14.53
C SER A 16 8.16 8.53 14.27
N GLU A 17 9.45 8.51 14.60
CA GLU A 17 10.29 7.31 14.49
C GLU A 17 9.79 6.18 15.38
N GLU A 18 9.27 6.49 16.58
CA GLU A 18 8.67 5.49 17.47
C GLU A 18 7.46 4.82 16.82
N GLN A 19 6.58 5.59 16.16
CA GLN A 19 5.41 5.07 15.46
C GLN A 19 5.81 4.18 14.29
N ILE A 20 6.82 4.58 13.53
CA ILE A 20 7.33 3.83 12.38
C ILE A 20 7.97 2.51 12.78
N ASN A 21 8.75 2.53 13.86
CA ASN A 21 9.45 1.35 14.35
C ASN A 21 8.52 0.39 15.12
N SER A 22 7.30 0.82 15.47
CA SER A 22 6.33 -0.01 16.19
C SER A 22 5.61 -1.05 15.31
N ILE A 23 5.68 -0.92 13.98
CA ILE A 23 4.91 -1.78 13.06
C ILE A 23 5.32 -3.24 13.18
N PHE A 24 6.63 -3.51 13.12
CA PHE A 24 7.16 -4.86 13.06
C PHE A 24 7.63 -5.34 14.44
N PRO A 25 7.12 -6.48 14.96
CA PRO A 25 7.65 -7.11 16.17
C PRO A 25 8.97 -7.83 15.85
N LEU A 26 10.05 -7.06 15.71
CA LEU A 26 11.34 -7.54 15.19
C LEU A 26 11.91 -8.74 15.96
N ASP A 27 11.73 -8.80 17.28
CA ASP A 27 12.22 -9.92 18.09
C ASP A 27 11.54 -11.24 17.71
N LYS A 28 10.23 -11.21 17.47
CA LYS A 28 9.46 -12.39 17.04
C LYS A 28 9.81 -12.79 15.62
N ILE A 29 9.87 -11.81 14.71
CA ILE A 29 10.24 -12.04 13.30
C ILE A 29 11.65 -12.65 13.23
N THR A 30 12.61 -12.08 13.97
CA THR A 30 13.98 -12.59 14.04
C THR A 30 14.02 -14.02 14.55
N SER A 31 13.19 -14.35 15.55
CA SER A 31 13.11 -15.69 16.12
C SER A 31 12.55 -16.71 15.12
N GLU A 32 11.59 -16.30 14.28
CA GLU A 32 10.95 -17.19 13.30
C GLU A 32 11.80 -17.38 12.03
N ILE A 33 12.42 -16.30 11.53
CA ILE A 33 13.31 -16.35 10.36
C ILE A 33 14.70 -16.92 10.72
N GLY A 34 15.10 -16.81 11.99
CA GLY A 34 16.43 -17.20 12.47
C GLY A 34 17.53 -16.17 12.19
N ARG A 35 17.18 -15.00 11.63
CA ARG A 35 18.10 -13.89 11.34
C ARG A 35 17.39 -12.55 11.49
N ASN A 36 18.13 -11.53 11.92
CA ASN A 36 17.60 -10.17 12.05
C ASN A 36 17.34 -9.59 10.64
N PRO A 37 16.09 -9.18 10.32
CA PRO A 37 15.76 -8.61 9.01
C PRO A 37 16.32 -7.21 8.77
N ASP A 38 16.76 -6.47 9.80
CA ASP A 38 17.32 -5.11 9.67
C ASP A 38 16.44 -4.21 8.77
N ILE A 39 15.21 -3.96 9.22
CA ILE A 39 14.20 -3.26 8.43
C ILE A 39 14.63 -1.81 8.16
N LYS A 40 14.76 -1.48 6.88
CA LYS A 40 14.99 -0.13 6.38
C LYS A 40 13.67 0.55 6.08
N VAL A 41 13.59 1.84 6.41
CA VAL A 41 12.40 2.67 6.17
C VAL A 41 12.74 3.72 5.13
N PHE A 42 11.92 3.83 4.10
CA PHE A 42 12.03 4.83 3.04
C PHE A 42 10.79 5.72 3.05
N ARG A 43 11.01 7.04 3.00
CA ARG A 43 9.97 8.07 2.86
C ARG A 43 9.79 8.45 1.38
N ASP A 44 8.79 9.26 1.08
CA ASP A 44 8.39 9.72 -0.27
C ASP A 44 9.53 9.89 -1.27
N GLU A 45 10.48 10.79 -1.01
CA GLU A 45 11.57 11.12 -1.93
C GLU A 45 12.56 9.96 -2.11
N GLU A 46 12.76 9.14 -1.07
CA GLU A 46 13.64 7.98 -1.13
C GLU A 46 12.99 6.84 -1.91
N VAL A 47 11.69 6.60 -1.70
CA VAL A 47 10.91 5.65 -2.50
C VAL A 47 10.89 6.10 -3.96
N LYS A 48 10.73 7.40 -4.22
CA LYS A 48 10.77 7.96 -5.58
C LYS A 48 12.11 7.73 -6.27
N ALA A 49 13.20 7.99 -5.57
CA ALA A 49 14.54 7.84 -6.12
C ALA A 49 14.91 6.37 -6.35
N LYS A 50 14.52 5.48 -5.42
CA LYS A 50 14.92 4.07 -5.43
C LYS A 50 13.97 3.17 -6.24
N TYR A 51 12.67 3.45 -6.19
CA TYR A 51 11.61 2.62 -6.76
C TYR A 51 10.57 3.46 -7.53
N PRO A 52 10.96 4.17 -8.60
CA PRO A 52 10.06 5.05 -9.33
C PRO A 52 8.82 4.33 -9.89
N ALA A 53 8.93 3.04 -10.23
CA ALA A 53 7.82 2.24 -10.72
C ALA A 53 6.81 1.82 -9.63
N GLN A 54 7.23 1.79 -8.37
CA GLN A 54 6.36 1.49 -7.22
C GLN A 54 5.79 2.77 -6.60
N PHE A 55 6.28 3.94 -7.00
CA PHE A 55 5.80 5.22 -6.49
C PHE A 55 4.31 5.37 -6.77
N ASN A 56 3.53 5.54 -5.71
CA ASN A 56 2.08 5.41 -5.82
C ASN A 56 1.46 6.65 -6.49
N ILE A 57 0.77 6.44 -7.61
CA ILE A 57 -0.09 7.45 -8.26
C ILE A 57 -1.51 7.35 -7.68
N SER A 58 -2.22 8.48 -7.55
CA SER A 58 -3.46 8.53 -6.78
C SER A 58 -4.54 7.53 -7.20
N VAL A 59 -5.36 7.10 -6.23
CA VAL A 59 -6.55 6.26 -6.48
C VAL A 59 -7.51 6.92 -7.48
N GLN A 60 -7.55 8.24 -7.57
CA GLN A 60 -8.32 8.95 -8.61
C GLN A 60 -7.69 8.78 -10.00
N ALA A 61 -6.36 8.79 -10.13
CA ALA A 61 -5.68 8.43 -11.37
C ALA A 61 -5.90 6.95 -11.74
N ARG A 62 -5.94 6.04 -10.74
CA ARG A 62 -6.22 4.61 -10.92
C ARG A 62 -7.68 4.32 -11.31
N ALA A 63 -8.65 5.06 -10.77
CA ALA A 63 -10.08 4.88 -11.05
C ALA A 63 -10.54 5.53 -12.37
N TYR A 64 -9.89 6.62 -12.81
CA TYR A 64 -10.20 7.29 -14.09
C TYR A 64 -9.40 6.73 -15.28
N ASN A 65 -8.67 5.63 -15.08
CA ASN A 65 -7.84 4.91 -16.04
C ASN A 65 -8.66 4.10 -17.08
N LEU A 66 -9.83 4.58 -17.49
CA LEU A 66 -10.48 4.09 -18.71
C LEU A 66 -10.75 5.26 -19.68
N GLY A 67 -11.03 6.46 -19.17
CA GLY A 67 -11.16 7.67 -19.99
C GLY A 67 -9.85 8.45 -20.19
N LEU A 68 -8.92 8.34 -19.24
CA LEU A 68 -7.57 8.95 -19.31
C LEU A 68 -6.56 8.02 -20.01
N VAL A 69 -6.88 6.73 -20.17
CA VAL A 69 -5.95 5.67 -20.59
C VAL A 69 -5.45 5.82 -22.00
N GLU A 70 -6.25 6.21 -22.99
CA GLU A 70 -5.72 6.23 -24.36
C GLU A 70 -4.63 7.30 -24.56
N LEU A 71 -4.75 8.45 -23.88
CA LEU A 71 -3.79 9.55 -24.01
C LEU A 71 -2.62 9.44 -23.03
N LEU A 72 -2.85 8.91 -21.82
CA LEU A 72 -1.80 8.74 -20.81
C LEU A 72 -1.11 7.39 -20.87
N HIS A 73 -1.67 6.32 -21.43
CA HIS A 73 -0.98 5.02 -21.50
C HIS A 73 0.21 5.09 -22.47
N GLU A 74 0.07 5.79 -23.59
CA GLU A 74 1.15 6.04 -24.55
C GLU A 74 2.28 6.89 -23.93
N TYR A 75 1.91 7.84 -23.07
CA TYR A 75 2.85 8.70 -22.34
C TYR A 75 3.42 8.02 -21.08
N TYR A 76 2.63 7.20 -20.39
CA TYR A 76 2.97 6.47 -19.16
C TYR A 76 3.96 5.36 -19.47
N GLU A 77 3.71 4.51 -20.47
CA GLU A 77 4.65 3.44 -20.83
C GLU A 77 6.04 3.99 -21.18
N THR A 78 6.06 5.16 -21.83
CA THR A 78 7.30 5.84 -22.25
C THR A 78 7.98 6.62 -21.12
N ASN A 79 7.25 7.05 -20.08
CA ASN A 79 7.74 7.97 -19.05
C ASN A 79 7.51 7.52 -17.60
N LYS A 80 7.06 6.28 -17.35
CA LYS A 80 6.79 5.71 -16.01
C LYS A 80 7.99 5.73 -15.07
N THR A 81 9.20 5.87 -15.62
CA THR A 81 10.45 5.99 -14.87
C THR A 81 10.89 7.43 -14.63
N LYS A 82 10.15 8.43 -15.15
CA LYS A 82 10.52 9.85 -15.04
C LYS A 82 9.84 10.53 -13.85
N PRO A 83 10.59 11.28 -13.02
CA PRO A 83 10.06 12.03 -11.87
C PRO A 83 8.97 13.06 -12.18
N GLU A 84 8.90 13.54 -13.42
CA GLU A 84 8.07 14.67 -13.87
C GLU A 84 6.60 14.31 -14.10
N LEU A 85 6.26 13.02 -14.09
CA LEU A 85 4.89 12.52 -14.29
C LEU A 85 3.95 12.91 -13.13
N GLU A 86 4.49 13.07 -11.92
CA GLU A 86 3.75 13.42 -10.71
C GLU A 86 3.18 14.85 -10.77
N ASP A 87 3.98 15.83 -11.25
CA ASP A 87 3.54 17.22 -11.41
C ASP A 87 2.42 17.32 -12.46
N LEU A 88 2.45 16.44 -13.46
CA LEU A 88 1.44 16.32 -14.51
C LEU A 88 0.12 15.71 -14.01
N LEU A 89 0.18 14.79 -13.05
CA LEU A 89 -0.98 14.13 -12.46
C LEU A 89 -1.55 14.88 -11.25
N GLY A 90 -0.81 15.84 -10.69
CA GLY A 90 -1.32 16.80 -9.69
C GLY A 90 -1.80 16.13 -8.40
N VAL A 91 -1.25 14.98 -8.01
CA VAL A 91 -1.56 14.37 -6.71
C VAL A 91 -0.28 13.77 -6.12
N LYS A 92 0.26 14.44 -5.10
CA LYS A 92 1.35 13.92 -4.27
C LYS A 92 0.73 13.16 -3.11
N LEU A 93 0.89 11.84 -3.07
CA LEU A 93 0.41 11.04 -1.95
C LEU A 93 1.59 10.60 -1.08
N PRO A 94 1.65 11.02 0.19
CA PRO A 94 2.68 10.56 1.11
C PRO A 94 2.62 9.05 1.32
N GLN A 95 3.78 8.43 1.42
CA GLN A 95 3.98 6.99 1.49
C GLN A 95 5.18 6.63 2.36
N ILE A 96 5.13 5.41 2.90
CA ILE A 96 6.21 4.85 3.69
C ILE A 96 6.40 3.41 3.24
N LEU A 97 7.65 3.05 2.98
CA LEU A 97 8.05 1.72 2.57
C LEU A 97 9.02 1.17 3.61
N TRP A 98 8.68 0.02 4.17
CA TRP A 98 9.57 -0.79 4.99
C TRP A 98 10.05 -1.98 4.17
N GLU A 99 11.35 -2.27 4.22
CA GLU A 99 11.94 -3.43 3.55
C GLU A 99 13.01 -4.06 4.42
N ASP A 100 13.08 -5.40 4.41
CA ASP A 100 14.22 -6.10 4.97
C ASP A 100 15.51 -5.88 4.17
N ASN A 101 16.60 -6.16 4.87
CA ASN A 101 17.96 -6.13 4.38
C ASN A 101 18.63 -7.52 4.53
N LEU A 102 17.87 -8.61 4.34
CA LEU A 102 18.36 -9.98 4.51
C LEU A 102 19.33 -10.43 3.41
N GLY A 103 19.27 -9.76 2.24
CA GLY A 103 20.16 -9.98 1.10
C GLY A 103 19.64 -10.98 0.07
N TYR A 104 18.37 -11.36 0.15
CA TYR A 104 17.67 -12.17 -0.84
C TYR A 104 17.29 -11.35 -2.08
N GLU A 105 17.00 -12.05 -3.19
CA GLU A 105 16.52 -11.43 -4.42
C GLU A 105 15.17 -10.73 -4.19
N ASP A 106 14.22 -11.47 -3.61
CA ASP A 106 12.93 -10.96 -3.17
C ASP A 106 12.94 -10.57 -1.69
N LYS A 107 12.13 -9.56 -1.33
CA LYS A 107 11.92 -9.16 0.07
C LYS A 107 11.06 -10.19 0.77
N LEU A 108 11.51 -10.65 1.92
CA LEU A 108 10.75 -11.56 2.78
C LEU A 108 9.82 -10.79 3.72
N ILE A 109 10.27 -9.61 4.17
CA ILE A 109 9.51 -8.70 5.02
C ILE A 109 9.47 -7.33 4.35
N SER A 110 8.31 -6.94 3.84
CA SER A 110 8.07 -5.60 3.33
C SER A 110 6.67 -5.10 3.67
N LEU A 111 6.53 -3.79 3.73
CA LEU A 111 5.24 -3.12 3.80
C LEU A 111 5.35 -1.80 3.06
N HIS A 112 4.42 -1.55 2.13
CA HIS A 112 4.31 -0.27 1.45
C HIS A 112 2.92 0.29 1.68
N ILE A 113 2.85 1.48 2.29
CA ILE A 113 1.58 2.17 2.52
C ILE A 113 1.60 3.58 1.97
N THR A 114 0.42 4.11 1.70
CA THR A 114 0.20 5.47 1.24
C THR A 114 -0.96 6.10 2.01
N LYS A 115 -0.81 7.36 2.40
CA LYS A 115 -1.92 8.18 2.92
C LYS A 115 -2.72 8.75 1.75
N LEU A 116 -3.87 8.14 1.47
CA LEU A 116 -4.72 8.54 0.33
C LEU A 116 -5.41 9.89 0.58
N ASN A 117 -5.81 10.11 1.83
CA ASN A 117 -6.50 11.31 2.30
C ASN A 117 -6.43 11.36 3.84
N LYS A 118 -7.04 12.39 4.44
CA LYS A 118 -7.09 12.58 5.90
C LYS A 118 -7.64 11.39 6.68
N GLN A 119 -8.52 10.59 6.08
CA GLN A 119 -9.27 9.52 6.73
C GLN A 119 -8.78 8.12 6.35
N GLU A 120 -7.82 7.97 5.45
CA GLU A 120 -7.51 6.66 4.89
C GLU A 120 -6.03 6.45 4.60
N ILE A 121 -5.54 5.34 5.14
CA ILE A 121 -4.23 4.76 4.79
C ILE A 121 -4.49 3.52 3.95
N PHE A 122 -3.75 3.40 2.86
CA PHE A 122 -3.86 2.33 1.89
C PHE A 122 -2.60 1.49 1.87
N ILE A 123 -2.76 0.18 1.94
CA ILE A 123 -1.71 -0.82 1.80
C ILE A 123 -1.52 -1.10 0.31
N ASN A 124 -0.40 -0.64 -0.23
CA ASN A 124 -0.03 -0.91 -1.62
C ASN A 124 0.47 -2.32 -1.80
N ASP A 125 1.32 -2.74 -0.87
CA ASP A 125 1.96 -4.05 -0.88
C ASP A 125 2.36 -4.44 0.53
N ILE A 126 2.40 -5.74 0.77
CA ILE A 126 2.81 -6.32 2.05
C ILE A 126 3.29 -7.75 1.82
N VAL A 127 4.52 -8.01 2.26
CA VAL A 127 5.16 -9.32 2.20
C VAL A 127 5.59 -9.71 3.60
N LEU A 128 5.10 -10.87 4.06
CA LEU A 128 5.30 -11.39 5.42
C LEU A 128 5.58 -12.89 5.34
N VAL A 129 6.74 -13.25 4.79
CA VAL A 129 7.18 -14.64 4.61
C VAL A 129 8.49 -14.90 5.35
N LYS A 130 8.78 -16.17 5.64
CA LYS A 130 9.94 -16.58 6.44
C LYS A 130 11.14 -17.02 5.60
N ASN A 131 10.95 -17.33 4.31
CA ASN A 131 11.98 -17.86 3.41
C ASN A 131 11.66 -17.57 1.92
N GLU A 132 12.61 -17.87 1.03
CA GLU A 132 12.50 -17.72 -0.43
C GLU A 132 11.47 -18.67 -1.08
N ASP A 133 11.04 -19.70 -0.35
CA ASP A 133 9.95 -20.58 -0.77
C ASP A 133 8.56 -19.94 -0.52
N PHE A 134 8.52 -18.70 -0.04
CA PHE A 134 7.32 -17.93 0.29
C PHE A 134 6.42 -18.61 1.34
N ASP A 135 7.03 -19.36 2.26
CA ASP A 135 6.30 -19.82 3.43
C ASP A 135 5.89 -18.62 4.30
N ILE A 136 4.60 -18.50 4.58
CA ILE A 136 4.08 -17.42 5.44
C ILE A 136 4.66 -17.48 6.85
N LEU A 137 4.79 -16.30 7.48
CA LEU A 137 5.01 -16.21 8.92
C LEU A 137 3.82 -16.81 9.68
N SER A 138 4.03 -17.14 10.94
CA SER A 138 2.98 -17.59 11.84
C SER A 138 1.83 -16.57 11.93
N ASP A 139 0.60 -17.10 12.03
CA ASP A 139 -0.62 -16.29 12.14
C ASP A 139 -0.54 -15.27 13.29
N GLU A 140 0.15 -15.61 14.38
CA GLU A 140 0.36 -14.71 15.52
C GLU A 140 1.18 -13.47 15.13
N ILE A 141 2.28 -13.65 14.39
CA ILE A 141 3.13 -12.53 13.95
C ILE A 141 2.38 -11.67 12.93
N ILE A 142 1.70 -12.30 11.96
CA ILE A 142 0.90 -11.59 10.96
C ILE A 142 -0.18 -10.76 11.65
N ALA A 143 -0.94 -11.36 12.57
CA ALA A 143 -1.97 -10.66 13.33
C ALA A 143 -1.39 -9.48 14.13
N GLN A 144 -0.21 -9.65 14.74
CA GLN A 144 0.45 -8.57 15.48
C GLN A 144 0.88 -7.41 14.57
N VAL A 145 1.48 -7.70 13.41
CA VAL A 145 1.85 -6.67 12.42
C VAL A 145 0.63 -5.89 11.96
N LEU A 146 -0.46 -6.59 11.61
CA LEU A 146 -1.69 -5.94 11.16
C LEU A 146 -2.36 -5.11 12.27
N ASN A 147 -2.33 -5.58 13.51
CA ASN A 147 -2.82 -4.82 14.66
C ASN A 147 -1.99 -3.56 14.91
N ASN A 148 -0.66 -3.67 14.86
CA ASN A 148 0.23 -2.51 14.98
C ASN A 148 -0.01 -1.49 13.86
N LEU A 149 -0.25 -1.97 12.63
CA LEU A 149 -0.61 -1.11 11.50
C LEU A 149 -1.95 -0.39 11.70
N GLN A 150 -2.95 -1.06 12.28
CA GLN A 150 -4.22 -0.41 12.64
C GLN A 150 -4.03 0.66 13.72
N ILE A 151 -3.24 0.38 14.76
CA ILE A 151 -2.91 1.36 15.82
C ILE A 151 -2.20 2.56 15.21
N PHE A 152 -1.15 2.31 14.42
CA PHE A 152 -0.44 3.34 13.68
C PHE A 152 -1.43 4.19 12.86
N ALA A 153 -2.30 3.56 12.06
CA ALA A 153 -3.25 4.28 11.23
C ALA A 153 -4.21 5.17 12.04
N LYS A 154 -4.69 4.70 13.19
CA LYS A 154 -5.51 5.49 14.13
C LYS A 154 -4.78 6.72 14.64
N GLU A 155 -3.52 6.55 15.05
CA GLU A 155 -2.68 7.64 15.54
C GLU A 155 -2.39 8.68 14.45
N GLN A 156 -2.41 8.27 13.18
CA GLN A 156 -2.31 9.17 12.03
C GLN A 156 -3.63 9.87 11.65
N GLY A 157 -4.69 9.65 12.43
CA GLY A 157 -6.03 10.22 12.24
C GLY A 157 -6.87 9.51 11.17
N ALA A 158 -6.44 8.34 10.69
CA ALA A 158 -7.21 7.57 9.73
C ALA A 158 -8.44 6.93 10.39
N ARG A 159 -9.54 6.90 9.65
CA ARG A 159 -10.75 6.13 9.98
C ARG A 159 -10.76 4.78 9.29
N TYR A 160 -10.02 4.64 8.19
CA TYR A 160 -9.98 3.44 7.38
C TYR A 160 -8.54 3.02 7.11
N LEU A 161 -8.34 1.71 7.14
CA LEU A 161 -7.17 1.05 6.58
C LEU A 161 -7.66 0.14 5.45
N SER A 162 -7.20 0.38 4.23
CA SER A 162 -7.65 -0.32 3.02
C SER A 162 -6.49 -0.83 2.18
N GLY A 163 -6.77 -1.64 1.18
CA GLY A 163 -5.75 -2.20 0.28
C GLY A 163 -6.36 -3.08 -0.79
N TYR A 164 -5.51 -3.60 -1.68
CA TYR A 164 -5.89 -4.58 -2.69
C TYR A 164 -5.15 -5.89 -2.45
N ALA A 165 -5.90 -6.97 -2.24
CA ALA A 165 -5.33 -8.30 -2.15
C ALA A 165 -5.00 -8.80 -3.55
N ALA A 166 -3.78 -9.30 -3.74
CA ALA A 166 -3.33 -9.81 -5.03
C ALA A 166 -4.27 -10.89 -5.60
N ASN A 167 -4.81 -11.75 -4.73
CA ASN A 167 -5.73 -12.84 -5.10
C ASN A 167 -6.68 -13.22 -3.94
N ARG A 168 -7.55 -14.20 -4.18
CA ARG A 168 -8.55 -14.68 -3.19
C ARG A 168 -7.93 -15.26 -1.92
N SER A 169 -6.77 -15.92 -2.01
CA SER A 169 -6.09 -16.50 -0.85
C SER A 169 -5.55 -15.41 0.06
N THR A 170 -4.90 -14.39 -0.51
CA THR A 170 -4.46 -13.20 0.24
C THR A 170 -5.64 -12.49 0.88
N LEU A 171 -6.75 -12.31 0.16
CA LEU A 171 -7.97 -11.71 0.71
C LEU A 171 -8.51 -12.51 1.90
N ALA A 172 -8.48 -13.85 1.83
CA ALA A 172 -8.95 -14.71 2.91
C ALA A 172 -8.14 -14.52 4.20
N ILE A 173 -6.82 -14.30 4.09
CA ILE A 173 -5.96 -13.97 5.24
C ILE A 173 -6.44 -12.66 5.89
N PHE A 174 -6.59 -11.59 5.10
CA PHE A 174 -7.09 -10.30 5.61
C PHE A 174 -8.48 -10.43 6.26
N LYS A 175 -9.40 -11.20 5.66
CA LYS A 175 -10.72 -11.45 6.21
C LYS A 175 -10.67 -12.24 7.53
N GLY A 176 -9.77 -13.21 7.65
CA GLY A 176 -9.50 -13.92 8.90
C GLY A 176 -9.05 -12.98 10.02
N MET A 177 -8.46 -11.83 9.66
CA MET A 177 -7.95 -10.81 10.58
C MET A 177 -8.91 -9.62 10.76
N GLY A 178 -10.17 -9.75 10.34
CA GLY A 178 -11.24 -8.78 10.60
C GLY A 178 -11.48 -7.75 9.49
N PHE A 179 -10.69 -7.77 8.41
CA PHE A 179 -10.97 -6.93 7.25
C PHE A 179 -12.20 -7.44 6.48
N GLN A 180 -12.82 -6.54 5.73
CA GLN A 180 -13.99 -6.82 4.91
C GLN A 180 -13.69 -6.50 3.45
N GLU A 181 -14.43 -7.12 2.55
CA GLU A 181 -14.39 -6.74 1.14
C GLU A 181 -14.88 -5.30 0.98
N ASP A 182 -14.09 -4.48 0.27
CA ASP A 182 -14.44 -3.09 0.05
C ASP A 182 -15.32 -2.94 -1.18
N ARG A 183 -16.60 -2.66 -0.93
CA ARG A 183 -17.62 -2.39 -1.95
C ARG A 183 -18.20 -0.99 -1.81
N ARG A 184 -17.49 -0.07 -1.13
CA ARG A 184 -17.99 1.28 -0.85
C ARG A 184 -18.10 2.09 -2.16
N GLU A 185 -19.29 2.61 -2.45
CA GLU A 185 -19.61 3.28 -3.72
C GLU A 185 -18.89 4.62 -3.91
N ASN A 186 -18.51 5.30 -2.82
CA ASN A 186 -18.01 6.68 -2.86
C ASN A 186 -16.59 6.84 -3.44
N MET A 187 -15.87 5.73 -3.69
CA MET A 187 -14.47 5.75 -4.15
C MET A 187 -14.23 4.93 -5.43
N GLY A 188 -15.28 4.39 -6.05
CA GLY A 188 -15.17 3.50 -7.22
C GLY A 188 -14.75 2.07 -6.86
N ASN A 189 -14.67 1.74 -5.57
CA ASN A 189 -14.31 0.40 -5.10
C ASN A 189 -15.38 -0.64 -5.45
N ASP A 190 -16.65 -0.23 -5.56
CA ASP A 190 -17.73 -1.11 -6.02
C ASP A 190 -17.53 -1.58 -7.47
N TYR A 191 -17.04 -0.69 -8.34
CA TYR A 191 -16.71 -0.98 -9.74
C TYR A 191 -15.47 -1.86 -9.83
N LEU A 192 -14.40 -1.51 -9.11
CA LEU A 192 -13.17 -2.30 -9.06
C LEU A 192 -13.42 -3.70 -8.50
N TRP A 193 -14.25 -3.81 -7.45
CA TRP A 193 -14.63 -5.11 -6.88
C TRP A 193 -15.36 -5.99 -7.89
N LYS A 194 -16.29 -5.43 -8.69
CA LYS A 194 -17.00 -6.20 -9.73
C LYS A 194 -16.04 -6.80 -10.76
N ILE A 195 -15.00 -6.06 -11.15
CA ILE A 195 -13.96 -6.55 -12.06
C ILE A 195 -13.10 -7.61 -11.35
N ALA A 196 -12.61 -7.29 -10.14
CA ALA A 196 -11.71 -8.12 -9.36
C ALA A 196 -12.30 -9.50 -9.02
N VAL A 197 -13.61 -9.59 -8.79
CA VAL A 197 -14.29 -10.87 -8.53
C VAL A 197 -14.30 -11.78 -9.75
N VAL A 198 -14.39 -11.20 -10.95
CA VAL A 198 -14.37 -11.92 -12.23
C VAL A 198 -12.95 -12.37 -12.56
N THR A 199 -11.96 -11.49 -12.39
CA THR A 199 -10.55 -11.81 -12.68
C THR A 199 -9.91 -12.68 -11.59
N GLY A 200 -10.39 -12.59 -10.36
CA GLY A 200 -9.81 -13.25 -9.19
C GLY A 200 -8.62 -12.50 -8.57
N GLU A 201 -8.32 -11.30 -9.06
CA GLU A 201 -7.11 -10.53 -8.73
C GLU A 201 -7.46 -9.10 -8.27
N GLN A 202 -6.56 -8.47 -7.52
CA GLN A 202 -6.71 -7.07 -7.06
C GLN A 202 -8.01 -6.85 -6.28
N LEU A 203 -8.34 -7.79 -5.39
CA LEU A 203 -9.59 -7.79 -4.64
C LEU A 203 -9.55 -6.75 -3.53
N PRO A 204 -10.45 -5.75 -3.54
CA PRO A 204 -10.37 -4.64 -2.60
C PRO A 204 -10.88 -5.03 -1.22
N PHE A 205 -10.18 -4.56 -0.19
CA PHE A 205 -10.50 -4.80 1.20
C PHE A 205 -10.30 -3.54 2.05
N TYR A 206 -10.98 -3.48 3.19
CA TYR A 206 -10.82 -2.41 4.17
C TYR A 206 -11.25 -2.87 5.57
N THR A 207 -10.78 -2.13 6.58
CA THR A 207 -11.35 -2.14 7.93
C THR A 207 -11.61 -0.71 8.37
N GLU A 208 -12.67 -0.53 9.16
CA GLU A 208 -12.87 0.69 9.94
C GLU A 208 -12.07 0.57 11.24
N LEU A 209 -11.45 1.67 11.64
CA LEU A 209 -10.51 1.76 12.76
C LEU A 209 -11.20 2.26 14.03
#